data_AF-A0A7W8ZQF6-F1
#
_entry.id   AF-A0A7W8ZQF6-F1
#
_cell.length_a   1.000
_cell.length_b   1.000
_cell.length_c   1.000
_cell.angle_alpha   90.00
_cell.angle_beta   90.00
_cell.angle_gamma   90.00
#
_symmetry.space_group_name_H-M   'P 1'
#
loop_
_entity.id
_entity.type
_entity.pdbx_description
1 polymer ?
#
loop_
_entity_poly.entity_id
_entity_poly.type
_entity_poly.pdbx_seq_one_letter_code
_entity_poly.pdbx_strand_id
1 'polypeptide(L)'
;MLVDIPGGNDLISAINVDISTFGTETNAARSYFLRLRDIGSGPGTAFIVTGNGNVGIGLNNPTVKLDVDGTIRANEIKVCVSQGCDFVFEKNITSWI
;
A
#
# COMPACT_ATOMS: atom_id res chain seq x y z
N MET A 1 -7.19 -18.41 -1.57
CA MET A 1 -7.98 -19.07 -2.63
C MET A 1 -7.17 -18.97 -3.91
N LEU A 2 -6.52 -20.06 -4.32
CA LEU A 2 -6.05 -20.19 -5.70
C LEU A 2 -7.32 -20.45 -6.51
N VAL A 3 -7.61 -19.61 -7.50
CA VAL A 3 -8.62 -19.94 -8.50
C VAL A 3 -7.87 -20.67 -9.60
N ASP A 4 -7.71 -21.99 -9.43
CA ASP A 4 -7.26 -22.86 -10.49
C ASP A 4 -8.34 -22.91 -11.58
N ILE A 5 -7.95 -22.84 -12.85
CA ILE A 5 -8.84 -23.15 -13.98
C ILE A 5 -8.34 -24.48 -14.56
N PRO A 6 -8.97 -25.60 -14.21
CA PRO A 6 -8.60 -26.88 -14.77
C PRO A 6 -8.68 -26.84 -16.30
N GLY A 7 -7.52 -26.93 -16.96
CA GLY A 7 -7.41 -27.05 -18.42
C GLY A 7 -7.25 -25.74 -19.21
N GLY A 8 -7.03 -24.60 -18.57
CA GLY A 8 -6.72 -23.33 -19.26
C GLY A 8 -5.21 -23.07 -19.35
N ASN A 9 -4.70 -22.80 -20.55
CA ASN A 9 -3.31 -22.42 -20.80
C ASN A 9 -3.04 -20.90 -20.67
N ASP A 10 -4.08 -20.11 -20.33
CA ASP A 10 -3.99 -18.66 -20.13
C ASP A 10 -4.22 -18.30 -18.65
N LEU A 11 -3.36 -17.43 -18.13
CA LEU A 11 -3.50 -16.88 -16.79
C LEU A 11 -4.68 -15.88 -16.75
N ILE A 12 -5.45 -15.87 -15.65
CA ILE A 12 -6.47 -14.83 -15.43
C ILE A 12 -5.77 -13.49 -15.26
N SER A 13 -5.96 -12.58 -16.21
CA SER A 13 -5.30 -11.26 -16.25
C SER A 13 -5.86 -10.26 -15.22
N ALA A 14 -7.06 -10.49 -14.67
CA ALA A 14 -7.63 -9.68 -13.58
C ALA A 14 -8.67 -10.45 -12.75
N ILE A 15 -8.62 -10.27 -11.43
CA ILE A 15 -9.70 -10.61 -10.49
C ILE A 15 -10.36 -9.28 -10.08
N ASN A 16 -11.64 -9.09 -10.40
CA ASN A 16 -12.43 -7.98 -9.86
C ASN A 16 -13.17 -8.47 -8.62
N VAL A 17 -12.86 -7.90 -7.46
CA VAL A 17 -13.57 -8.16 -6.19
C VAL A 17 -14.23 -6.86 -5.78
N ASP A 18 -15.53 -6.77 -6.03
CA ASP A 18 -16.34 -5.62 -5.65
C ASP A 18 -16.81 -5.76 -4.19
N ILE A 19 -16.41 -4.82 -3.33
CA ILE A 19 -16.84 -4.78 -1.92
C ILE A 19 -17.40 -3.38 -1.63
N SER A 20 -18.74 -3.26 -1.60
CA SER A 20 -19.46 -1.99 -1.46
C SER A 20 -19.68 -1.58 0.02
N THR A 21 -18.64 -1.71 0.85
CA THR A 21 -18.59 -1.37 2.29
C THR A 21 -19.13 -2.44 3.26
N PHE A 22 -18.52 -2.51 4.45
CA PHE A 22 -18.99 -3.29 5.58
C PHE A 22 -19.87 -2.43 6.52
N GLY A 23 -20.87 -1.73 6.00
CA GLY A 23 -22.00 -1.16 6.76
C GLY A 23 -21.75 -0.06 7.81
N THR A 24 -20.52 0.24 8.25
CA THR A 24 -20.18 1.33 9.18
C THR A 24 -18.76 1.88 8.96
N GLU A 25 -18.49 3.11 9.39
CA GLU A 25 -17.14 3.73 9.35
C GLU A 25 -16.10 2.96 10.17
N THR A 26 -16.52 2.41 11.32
CA THR A 26 -15.64 1.59 12.17
C THR A 26 -15.24 0.30 11.46
N ASN A 27 -16.18 -0.35 10.76
CA ASN A 27 -15.88 -1.55 10.00
C ASN A 27 -15.04 -1.23 8.77
N ALA A 28 -15.30 -0.11 8.08
CA ALA A 28 -14.44 0.35 7.00
C ALA A 28 -13.00 0.57 7.49
N ALA A 29 -12.79 1.21 8.64
CA ALA A 29 -11.45 1.38 9.21
C ALA A 29 -10.73 0.07 9.58
N ARG A 30 -11.49 -1.00 9.86
CA ARG A 30 -10.97 -2.32 10.27
C ARG A 30 -10.85 -3.33 9.13
N SER A 31 -11.39 -3.01 7.95
CA SER A 31 -11.35 -3.88 6.78
C SER A 31 -10.11 -3.63 5.91
N TYR A 32 -9.83 -4.57 5.01
CA TYR A 32 -8.80 -4.44 3.98
C TYR A 32 -9.46 -4.57 2.61
N PHE A 33 -9.16 -3.65 1.69
CA PHE A 33 -9.66 -3.71 0.31
C PHE A 33 -8.81 -4.64 -0.55
N LEU A 34 -7.50 -4.67 -0.32
CA LEU A 34 -6.58 -5.56 -1.01
C LEU A 34 -5.40 -5.87 -0.08
N ARG A 35 -5.03 -7.16 0.03
CA ARG A 35 -3.88 -7.60 0.83
C ARG A 35 -3.09 -8.65 0.06
N LEU A 36 -1.83 -8.37 -0.21
CA LEU A 36 -0.86 -9.32 -0.74
C LEU A 36 0.13 -9.68 0.37
N ARG A 37 0.04 -10.92 0.84
CA ARG A 37 0.90 -11.45 1.89
C ARG A 37 1.54 -12.74 1.40
N ASP A 38 2.85 -12.82 1.49
CA ASP A 38 3.56 -14.09 1.43
C ASP A 38 3.53 -14.72 2.83
N ILE A 39 3.02 -15.94 2.93
CA ILE A 39 2.91 -16.68 4.19
C ILE A 39 4.27 -17.29 4.58
N GLY A 40 5.15 -17.56 3.60
CA GLY A 40 6.46 -18.21 3.81
C GLY A 40 7.64 -17.26 4.01
N SER A 41 7.53 -16.00 3.63
CA SER A 41 8.62 -15.00 3.71
C SER A 41 8.87 -14.43 5.13
N GLY A 42 8.05 -14.79 6.12
CA GLY A 42 8.13 -14.25 7.49
C GLY A 42 6.98 -13.30 7.85
N PRO A 43 7.05 -12.64 9.02
CA PRO A 43 5.98 -11.79 9.51
C PRO A 43 5.99 -10.43 8.77
N GLY A 44 5.26 -10.35 7.65
CA GLY A 44 5.12 -9.09 6.92
C GLY A 44 4.06 -9.19 5.84
N THR A 45 3.32 -8.11 5.61
CA THR A 45 2.48 -7.97 4.42
C THR A 45 3.29 -7.21 3.37
N ALA A 46 3.40 -7.76 2.17
CA ALA A 46 4.17 -7.13 1.10
C ALA A 46 3.47 -5.84 0.63
N PHE A 47 2.15 -5.89 0.50
CA PHE A 47 1.32 -4.78 0.07
C PHE A 47 -0.07 -4.84 0.68
N ILE A 48 -0.56 -3.73 1.24
CA ILE A 48 -1.88 -3.63 1.84
C ILE A 48 -2.57 -2.32 1.49
N VAL A 49 -3.87 -2.40 1.21
CA VAL A 49 -4.78 -1.25 1.16
C VAL A 49 -5.82 -1.44 2.26
N THR A 50 -5.76 -0.59 3.29
CA THR A 50 -6.69 -0.60 4.41
C THR A 50 -7.99 0.08 4.04
N GLY A 51 -9.06 -0.21 4.77
CA GLY A 51 -10.39 0.30 4.43
C GLY A 51 -10.59 1.79 4.70
N ASN A 52 -9.69 2.44 5.44
CA ASN A 52 -9.57 3.91 5.52
C ASN A 52 -8.71 4.52 4.38
N GLY A 53 -8.30 3.70 3.41
CA GLY A 53 -7.59 4.12 2.20
C GLY A 53 -6.10 4.39 2.39
N ASN A 54 -5.47 3.85 3.44
CA ASN A 54 -4.01 3.90 3.57
C ASN A 54 -3.39 2.73 2.80
N VAL A 55 -2.25 2.99 2.16
CA VAL A 55 -1.47 1.99 1.44
C VAL A 55 -0.18 1.73 2.21
N GLY A 56 0.06 0.47 2.56
CA GLY A 56 1.29 0.01 3.22
C GLY A 56 2.12 -0.89 2.30
N ILE A 57 3.43 -0.67 2.22
CA ILE A 57 4.40 -1.56 1.56
C ILE A 57 5.39 -2.04 2.62
N GLY A 58 5.49 -3.35 2.83
CA GLY A 58 6.27 -3.94 3.93
C GLY A 58 5.67 -3.76 5.33
N LEU A 59 4.56 -3.03 5.45
CA LEU A 59 3.89 -2.71 6.71
C LEU A 59 2.55 -3.40 6.86
N ASN A 60 2.21 -3.80 8.10
CA ASN A 60 0.90 -4.35 8.43
C ASN A 60 -0.12 -3.27 8.85
N ASN A 61 0.36 -2.14 9.38
CA ASN A 61 -0.46 -1.08 9.96
C ASN A 61 0.03 0.30 9.47
N PRO A 62 -0.27 0.69 8.23
CA PRO A 62 0.14 2.00 7.71
C PRO A 62 -0.56 3.13 8.47
N THR A 63 0.21 4.10 8.95
CA THR A 63 -0.30 5.22 9.78
C THR A 63 -0.63 6.47 8.97
N VAL A 64 -0.13 6.54 7.74
CA VAL A 64 -0.34 7.62 6.77
C VAL A 64 -0.85 7.06 5.44
N LYS A 65 -1.22 7.95 4.49
CA LYS A 65 -1.85 7.54 3.23
C LYS A 65 -0.98 6.60 2.37
N LEU A 66 0.33 6.81 2.35
CA LEU A 66 1.30 5.90 1.76
C LEU A 66 2.45 5.74 2.76
N ASP A 67 2.61 4.52 3.28
CA ASP A 67 3.59 4.17 4.30
C ASP A 67 4.46 3.00 3.80
N VAL A 68 5.77 3.18 3.73
CA VAL A 68 6.69 2.22 3.11
C VAL A 68 7.82 1.89 4.08
N ASP A 69 7.92 0.63 4.50
CA ASP A 69 9.07 0.12 5.23
C ASP A 69 10.14 -0.35 4.23
N GLY A 70 10.92 0.61 3.74
CA GLY A 70 11.97 0.34 2.77
C GLY A 70 12.38 1.57 1.94
N THR A 71 13.17 1.32 0.90
CA THR A 71 13.64 2.37 -0.02
C THR A 71 12.67 2.54 -1.18
N ILE A 72 12.27 3.78 -1.46
CA ILE A 72 11.47 4.14 -2.64
C ILE A 72 12.41 4.61 -3.75
N ARG A 73 12.30 3.99 -4.93
CA ARG A 73 12.91 4.50 -6.17
C ARG A 73 11.82 5.05 -7.08
N ALA A 74 11.96 6.31 -7.48
CA ALA A 74 11.03 6.97 -8.39
C ALA A 74 11.82 7.78 -9.44
N ASN A 75 11.24 7.95 -10.62
CA ASN A 75 11.80 8.84 -11.64
C ASN A 75 11.57 10.32 -11.28
N GLU A 76 10.42 10.63 -10.68
CA GLU A 76 10.04 11.97 -10.21
C GLU A 76 9.07 11.82 -9.01
N ILE A 77 9.22 12.69 -8.00
CA ILE A 77 8.26 12.84 -6.91
C ILE A 77 7.89 14.32 -6.82
N LYS A 78 6.60 14.64 -6.93
CA LYS A 78 6.08 15.99 -6.72
C LYS A 78 5.36 16.03 -5.37
N VAL A 79 5.90 16.76 -4.40
CA VAL A 79 5.28 16.94 -3.09
C VAL A 79 4.59 18.29 -3.06
N CYS A 80 3.26 18.32 -3.02
CA CYS A 80 2.50 19.57 -2.99
C CYS A 80 1.61 19.60 -1.75
N VAL A 81 1.92 20.48 -0.80
CA VAL A 81 1.21 20.59 0.50
C VAL A 81 0.14 21.69 0.52
N SER A 82 -0.49 21.96 -0.64
CA SER A 82 -1.54 22.96 -0.90
C SER A 82 -1.14 24.43 -1.15
N GLN A 83 0.15 24.80 -1.08
CA GLN A 83 0.62 26.19 -1.30
C GLN A 83 1.92 26.32 -2.12
N GLY A 84 2.35 25.25 -2.78
CA GLY A 84 3.61 25.19 -3.52
C GLY A 84 4.14 23.76 -3.49
N CYS A 85 4.65 23.28 -4.62
CA CYS A 85 5.30 21.98 -4.62
C CYS A 85 6.76 22.18 -4.18
N ASP A 86 7.17 21.51 -3.10
CA ASP A 86 8.54 21.54 -2.59
C ASP A 86 9.24 20.21 -2.90
N PHE A 87 10.55 20.22 -3.07
CA PHE A 87 11.34 19.02 -3.33
C PHE A 87 12.16 18.69 -2.08
N VAL A 88 11.76 17.65 -1.35
CA VAL A 88 12.51 17.19 -0.16
C VAL A 88 13.66 16.27 -0.61
N PHE A 89 14.81 16.87 -0.93
CA PHE A 89 16.05 16.13 -1.16
C PHE A 89 17.12 16.61 -0.19
N GLU A 90 17.03 16.24 1.08
CA GLU A 90 18.18 16.46 1.97
C GLU A 90 18.66 15.16 2.60
N LYS A 91 19.88 14.79 2.18
CA LYS A 91 20.80 14.01 3.00
C LYS A 91 21.72 15.01 3.71
N ASN A 92 21.35 15.37 4.95
CA ASN A 92 22.13 16.07 5.99
C ASN A 92 22.39 17.58 5.79
N ILE A 93 21.78 18.42 6.64
CA ILE A 93 22.48 19.60 7.21
C ILE A 93 23.06 19.17 8.56
N THR A 94 24.20 18.49 8.53
CA THR A 94 25.08 18.35 9.70
C THR A 94 25.72 19.69 10.03
N SER A 95 25.51 20.21 11.26
CA SER A 95 26.15 21.37 11.92
C SER A 95 26.06 22.70 11.15
N TRP A 96 25.69 23.85 11.72
CA TRP A 96 26.26 24.50 12.90
C TRP A 96 25.22 25.42 13.57
N ILE A 97 24.87 25.12 14.82
CA ILE A 97 24.87 26.08 15.94
C ILE A 97 25.36 25.35 17.19
#